data_AF-A0A3L9DS38-F1
#
_entry.id   AF-A0A3L9DS38-F1
#
_cell.length_a   1.000
_cell.length_b   1.000
_cell.length_c   1.000
_cell.angle_alpha   90.00
_cell.angle_beta   90.00
_cell.angle_gamma   90.00
#
_symmetry.space_group_name_H-M   'P 1'
#
loop_
_entity.id
_entity.type
_entity.pdbx_description
1 polymer ?
#
loop_
_entity_poly.entity_id
_entity_poly.type
_entity_poly.pdbx_seq_one_letter_code
_entity_poly.pdbx_strand_id
1 'polypeptide(L)'
;MTILERFVVGVIANSDYTDLDAIYLKNRIMALVGEEQVNEETDETFLIPLKNRLVDIAVENGKCGILQEEKNCLGAELMDFITPIPSVLNQSFWQTYNESPAKAIADFYELSQKNDYIKVDAIAKNIAFSTPSKYGDMQITINLSKPEKDPKAIAAAKLAKASDYPKCQLCMENEGYQGRINHPDRANHRIIRMKLGEETWGFQYSPYAYFNEHCIFLNTEHVPMVISRETFVQLLDIVEMYPGYFAGSNSDLPIVGGSILTHNHYQGGRHTFPMEIAELTECFTFKGFDSVEAGIVNWPMSVIRLTSENKDDLVDLAEKIRLAWRDYSDDAVDIIAYTGDTPHHTVTPIARKRDGKFELDLVLRDNHTSEEHPDGVYHPHQDVQHIKKENIGLIEVMGLAILPPRLKEELQEVEKYLLGQEHKVADYHLDWAKQIKITHPEVTAETVTGIIQGAVGNVFARVLEDAGVYKTDVTGQAAFKRFIASVGIK
;
A
#
# COMPACT_ATOMS: atom_id res chain seq x y z
N MET A 1 -22.89 28.37 19.25
CA MET A 1 -21.76 27.70 19.95
C MET A 1 -20.50 28.13 19.25
N THR A 2 -19.44 28.39 20.02
CA THR A 2 -18.15 28.76 19.45
C THR A 2 -17.45 27.55 18.83
N ILE A 3 -16.42 27.77 18.01
CA ILE A 3 -15.57 26.71 17.44
C ILE A 3 -15.06 25.78 18.55
N LEU A 4 -14.51 26.34 19.62
CA LEU A 4 -13.99 25.58 20.75
C LEU A 4 -15.08 24.76 21.44
N GLU A 5 -16.25 25.35 21.67
CA GLU A 5 -17.37 24.65 22.30
C GLU A 5 -17.85 23.47 21.48
N ARG A 6 -17.98 23.66 20.16
CA ARG A 6 -18.39 22.56 19.27
C ARG A 6 -17.35 21.46 19.21
N PHE A 7 -16.06 21.81 19.18
CA PHE A 7 -15.01 20.80 19.19
C PHE A 7 -15.01 20.00 20.51
N VAL A 8 -15.15 20.67 21.66
CA VAL A 8 -15.26 20.00 22.97
C VAL A 8 -16.48 19.07 23.04
N VAL A 9 -17.64 19.50 22.53
CA VAL A 9 -18.84 18.64 22.45
C VAL A 9 -18.57 17.43 21.55
N GLY A 10 -17.92 17.63 20.41
CA GLY A 10 -17.53 16.55 19.51
C GLY A 10 -16.56 15.57 20.18
N VAL A 11 -15.59 16.07 20.95
CA VAL A 11 -14.64 15.24 21.71
C VAL A 11 -15.38 14.36 22.72
N ILE A 12 -16.23 14.96 23.56
CA ILE A 12 -17.03 14.22 24.56
C ILE A 12 -17.90 13.16 23.89
N ALA A 13 -18.53 13.49 22.76
CA ALA A 13 -19.39 12.55 22.04
C ALA A 13 -18.66 11.36 21.41
N ASN A 14 -17.32 11.42 21.27
CA ASN A 14 -16.51 10.40 20.59
C ASN A 14 -15.40 9.82 21.49
N SER A 15 -15.48 9.98 22.81
CA SER A 15 -14.45 9.53 23.75
C SER A 15 -15.06 9.12 25.09
N ASP A 16 -14.20 8.78 26.06
CA ASP A 16 -14.61 8.45 27.43
C ASP A 16 -14.78 9.70 28.32
N TYR A 17 -14.55 10.92 27.79
CA TYR A 17 -14.82 12.16 28.51
C TYR A 17 -16.32 12.38 28.74
N THR A 18 -16.66 13.13 29.79
CA THR A 18 -18.04 13.47 30.13
C THR A 18 -18.26 14.98 30.14
N ASP A 19 -19.51 15.44 30.28
CA ASP A 19 -19.83 16.87 30.38
C ASP A 19 -19.10 17.57 31.55
N LEU A 20 -18.71 16.83 32.60
CA LEU A 20 -17.91 17.36 33.70
C LEU A 20 -16.51 17.82 33.25
N ASP A 21 -15.99 17.23 32.17
CA ASP A 21 -14.66 17.51 31.63
C ASP A 21 -14.65 18.70 30.67
N ALA A 22 -15.81 19.29 30.35
CA ALA A 22 -15.90 20.34 29.32
C ALA A 22 -14.99 21.55 29.60
N ILE A 23 -14.94 22.03 30.85
CA ILE A 23 -14.04 23.15 31.23
C ILE A 23 -12.58 22.72 31.14
N TYR A 24 -12.25 21.51 31.58
CA TYR A 24 -10.90 20.96 31.47
C TYR A 24 -10.46 20.89 30.00
N LEU A 25 -11.29 20.31 29.13
CA LEU A 25 -11.02 20.18 27.70
C LEU A 25 -10.83 21.55 27.03
N LYS A 26 -11.72 22.53 27.31
CA LYS A 26 -11.56 23.92 26.83
C LYS A 26 -10.16 24.46 27.16
N ASN A 27 -9.72 24.33 28.41
CA ASN A 27 -8.41 24.81 28.85
C ASN A 27 -7.25 24.04 28.20
N ARG A 28 -7.37 22.72 28.04
CA ARG A 28 -6.32 21.91 27.38
C ARG A 28 -6.17 22.23 25.90
N ILE A 29 -7.28 22.43 25.19
CA ILE A 29 -7.27 22.82 23.77
C ILE A 29 -6.70 24.24 23.61
N MET A 30 -7.14 25.21 24.42
CA MET A 30 -6.58 26.57 24.38
C MET A 30 -5.08 26.61 24.70
N ALA A 31 -4.57 25.69 25.53
CA ALA A 31 -3.13 25.59 25.75
C ALA A 31 -2.35 25.24 24.47
N LEU A 32 -2.97 24.49 23.55
CA LEU A 32 -2.41 24.11 22.26
C LEU A 32 -2.60 25.19 21.19
N VAL A 33 -3.79 25.82 21.12
CA VAL A 33 -4.15 26.71 20.00
C VAL A 33 -4.13 28.21 20.34
N GLY A 34 -4.00 28.56 21.62
CA GLY A 34 -4.13 29.93 22.11
C GLY A 34 -5.54 30.28 22.57
N GLU A 35 -5.69 31.41 23.26
CA GLU A 35 -6.95 31.89 23.84
C GLU A 35 -7.69 32.87 22.91
N GLU A 36 -6.99 33.43 21.92
CA GLU A 36 -7.55 34.39 20.98
C GLU A 36 -8.32 33.64 19.88
N GLN A 37 -9.44 34.23 19.42
CA GLN A 37 -10.27 33.77 18.28
C GLN A 37 -10.99 32.41 18.43
N VAL A 38 -10.71 31.63 19.48
CA VAL A 38 -11.42 30.35 19.77
C VAL A 38 -12.91 30.52 20.07
N ASN A 39 -13.34 31.76 20.36
CA ASN A 39 -14.73 32.13 20.63
C ASN A 39 -15.52 32.55 19.38
N GLU A 40 -14.93 32.48 18.18
CA GLU A 40 -15.67 32.67 16.93
C GLU A 40 -16.83 31.68 16.82
N GLU A 41 -18.00 32.16 16.40
CA GLU A 41 -19.16 31.31 16.14
C GLU A 41 -18.99 30.52 14.85
N THR A 42 -19.48 29.29 14.83
CA THR A 42 -19.48 28.44 13.62
C THR A 42 -20.72 27.57 13.54
N ASP A 43 -21.13 27.27 12.32
CA ASP A 43 -22.18 26.29 12.01
C ASP A 43 -21.61 24.89 11.72
N GLU A 44 -20.29 24.77 11.65
CA GLU A 44 -19.62 23.48 11.45
C GLU A 44 -19.88 22.53 12.62
N THR A 45 -20.18 21.27 12.32
CA THR A 45 -20.53 20.24 13.33
C THR A 45 -19.59 19.04 13.30
N PHE A 46 -18.81 18.87 12.23
CA PHE A 46 -17.89 17.75 12.09
C PHE A 46 -16.53 18.05 12.75
N LEU A 47 -15.98 17.05 13.45
CA LEU A 47 -14.73 17.20 14.22
C LEU A 47 -13.52 17.59 13.36
N ILE A 48 -13.36 16.99 12.17
CA ILE A 48 -12.19 17.22 11.32
C ILE A 48 -12.14 18.67 10.80
N PRO A 49 -13.22 19.24 10.23
CA PRO A 49 -13.27 20.66 9.90
C PRO A 49 -13.06 21.59 11.10
N LEU A 50 -13.65 21.28 12.27
CA LEU A 50 -13.42 22.05 13.50
C LEU A 50 -11.94 22.03 13.91
N LYS A 51 -11.31 20.86 13.88
CA LYS A 51 -9.87 20.70 14.11
C LYS A 51 -9.05 21.51 13.11
N ASN A 52 -9.39 21.48 11.82
CA ASN A 52 -8.67 22.26 10.81
C ASN A 52 -8.72 23.76 11.11
N ARG A 53 -9.90 24.28 11.51
CA ARG A 53 -10.04 25.68 11.90
C ARG A 53 -9.27 26.02 13.19
N LEU A 54 -9.25 25.12 14.18
CA LEU A 54 -8.45 25.27 15.39
C LEU A 54 -6.93 25.30 15.11
N VAL A 55 -6.46 24.51 14.14
CA VAL A 55 -5.07 24.57 13.67
C VAL A 55 -4.76 25.90 13.00
N ASP A 56 -5.66 26.44 12.19
CA ASP A 56 -5.47 27.77 11.58
C ASP A 56 -5.45 28.88 12.65
N ILE A 57 -6.33 28.82 13.66
CA ILE A 57 -6.28 29.72 14.82
C ILE A 57 -4.94 29.60 15.55
N ALA A 58 -4.40 28.39 15.72
CA ALA A 58 -3.11 28.18 16.36
C ALA A 58 -1.95 28.83 15.57
N VAL A 59 -2.05 28.87 14.23
CA VAL A 59 -1.08 29.56 13.38
C VAL A 59 -1.19 31.08 13.56
N GLU A 60 -2.42 31.61 13.56
CA GLU A 60 -2.71 33.03 13.79
C GLU A 60 -2.21 33.48 15.17
N ASN A 61 -2.37 32.64 16.19
CA ASN A 61 -1.92 32.87 17.57
C ASN A 61 -0.42 32.58 17.80
N GLY A 62 0.33 32.18 16.77
CA GLY A 62 1.75 31.86 16.87
C GLY A 62 2.09 30.61 17.71
N LYS A 63 1.11 29.73 17.94
CA LYS A 63 1.27 28.44 18.63
C LYS A 63 1.71 27.31 17.69
N CYS A 64 1.44 27.45 16.40
CA CYS A 64 1.85 26.52 15.36
C CYS A 64 2.55 27.27 14.22
N GLY A 65 3.57 26.67 13.61
CA GLY A 65 4.17 27.21 12.40
C GLY A 65 3.28 27.05 11.17
N ILE A 66 3.66 27.72 10.09
CA ILE A 66 2.87 27.78 8.84
C ILE A 66 3.04 26.54 7.96
N LEU A 67 4.04 25.69 8.22
CA LEU A 67 4.33 24.54 7.39
C LEU A 67 3.27 23.46 7.58
N GLN A 68 2.96 22.73 6.51
CA GLN A 68 1.93 21.70 6.54
C GLN A 68 2.26 20.59 7.55
N GLU A 69 3.53 20.22 7.69
CA GLU A 69 3.99 19.22 8.65
C GLU A 69 3.73 19.65 10.10
N GLU A 70 3.91 20.93 10.43
CA GLU A 70 3.64 21.48 11.76
C GLU A 70 2.14 21.49 12.04
N LYS A 71 1.35 21.95 11.06
CA LYS A 71 -0.12 21.91 11.12
C LYS A 71 -0.64 20.48 11.31
N ASN A 72 -0.05 19.50 10.63
CA ASN A 72 -0.41 18.09 10.76
C ASN A 72 -0.10 17.56 12.17
N CYS A 73 1.07 17.88 12.74
CA CYS A 73 1.43 17.47 14.11
C CYS A 73 0.41 17.98 15.13
N LEU A 74 0.09 19.28 15.10
CA LEU A 74 -0.94 19.85 15.98
C LEU A 74 -2.32 19.24 15.72
N GLY A 75 -2.66 19.03 14.45
CA GLY A 75 -3.92 18.40 14.08
C GLY A 75 -4.07 16.98 14.65
N ALA A 76 -3.01 16.17 14.58
CA ALA A 76 -2.97 14.84 15.17
C ALA A 76 -3.10 14.89 16.70
N GLU A 77 -2.46 15.84 17.37
CA GLU A 77 -2.58 16.03 18.83
C GLU A 77 -3.99 16.43 19.25
N LEU A 78 -4.66 17.31 18.49
CA LEU A 78 -6.07 17.65 18.73
C LEU A 78 -7.00 16.45 18.55
N MET A 79 -6.73 15.58 17.58
CA MET A 79 -7.53 14.37 17.39
C MET A 79 -7.17 13.24 18.37
N ASP A 80 -6.06 13.35 19.11
CA ASP A 80 -5.70 12.39 20.15
C ASP A 80 -6.69 12.41 21.32
N PHE A 81 -7.38 13.52 21.56
CA PHE A 81 -8.44 13.61 22.58
C PHE A 81 -9.61 12.63 22.35
N ILE A 82 -9.84 12.17 21.12
CA ILE A 82 -10.84 11.13 20.83
C ILE A 82 -10.22 9.75 20.57
N THR A 83 -8.90 9.63 20.76
CA THR A 83 -8.17 8.40 20.48
C THR A 83 -7.90 7.66 21.79
N PRO A 84 -8.54 6.50 22.04
CA PRO A 84 -8.35 5.75 23.28
C PRO A 84 -6.88 5.40 23.52
N ILE A 85 -6.45 5.32 24.77
CA ILE A 85 -5.11 4.83 25.09
C ILE A 85 -4.92 3.37 24.62
N PRO A 86 -3.69 2.92 24.32
CA PRO A 86 -3.46 1.64 23.66
C PRO A 86 -4.06 0.42 24.39
N SER A 87 -4.03 0.42 25.73
CA SER A 87 -4.59 -0.67 26.54
C SER A 87 -6.10 -0.80 26.39
N VAL A 88 -6.83 0.33 26.43
CA VAL A 88 -8.28 0.38 26.28
C VAL A 88 -8.68 -0.04 24.87
N LEU A 89 -8.01 0.49 23.84
CA LEU A 89 -8.28 0.10 22.46
C LEU A 89 -8.09 -1.40 22.25
N ASN A 90 -6.96 -1.97 22.69
CA ASN A 90 -6.66 -3.38 22.50
C ASN A 90 -7.64 -4.28 23.27
N GLN A 91 -8.00 -3.91 24.50
CA GLN A 91 -9.00 -4.65 25.27
C GLN A 91 -10.35 -4.66 24.56
N SER A 92 -10.84 -3.50 24.13
CA SER A 92 -12.12 -3.36 23.42
C SER A 92 -12.10 -4.10 22.09
N PHE A 93 -11.02 -4.00 21.32
CA PHE A 93 -10.86 -4.72 20.05
C PHE A 93 -10.98 -6.23 20.27
N TRP A 94 -10.20 -6.81 21.17
CA TRP A 94 -10.18 -8.27 21.38
C TRP A 94 -11.45 -8.79 22.06
N GLN A 95 -12.08 -8.00 22.93
CA GLN A 95 -13.39 -8.35 23.48
C GLN A 95 -14.44 -8.44 22.37
N THR A 96 -14.56 -7.40 21.54
CA THR A 96 -15.48 -7.40 20.39
C THR A 96 -15.12 -8.48 19.40
N TYR A 97 -13.83 -8.74 19.16
CA TYR A 97 -13.36 -9.75 18.21
C TYR A 97 -13.82 -11.16 18.59
N ASN A 98 -13.78 -11.50 19.89
CA ASN A 98 -14.26 -12.79 20.39
C ASN A 98 -15.77 -13.02 20.16
N GLU A 99 -16.55 -11.94 20.03
CA GLU A 99 -17.98 -11.99 19.71
C GLU A 99 -18.24 -11.91 18.20
N SER A 100 -17.53 -11.01 17.52
CA SER A 100 -17.65 -10.74 16.09
C SER A 100 -16.35 -10.12 15.53
N PRO A 101 -15.50 -10.92 14.85
CA PRO A 101 -14.28 -10.42 14.22
C PRO A 101 -14.54 -9.27 13.25
N ALA A 102 -15.58 -9.39 12.42
CA ALA A 102 -15.95 -8.36 11.44
C ALA A 102 -16.29 -7.02 12.11
N LYS A 103 -16.97 -7.05 13.26
CA LYS A 103 -17.29 -5.83 14.01
C LYS A 103 -16.05 -5.18 14.61
N ALA A 104 -15.16 -5.96 15.23
CA ALA A 104 -13.93 -5.41 15.81
C ALA A 104 -13.06 -4.69 14.76
N ILE A 105 -12.94 -5.29 13.58
CA ILE A 105 -12.22 -4.72 12.44
C ILE A 105 -12.91 -3.44 11.95
N ALA A 106 -14.23 -3.47 11.76
CA ALA A 106 -15.00 -2.31 11.31
C ALA A 106 -14.93 -1.14 12.32
N ASP A 107 -15.06 -1.42 13.61
CA ASP A 107 -15.00 -0.41 14.67
C ASP A 107 -13.60 0.25 14.72
N PHE A 108 -12.52 -0.53 14.53
CA PHE A 108 -11.16 0.01 14.48
C PHE A 108 -10.91 0.85 13.21
N TYR A 109 -11.45 0.45 12.07
CA TYR A 109 -11.41 1.24 10.84
C TYR A 109 -12.16 2.56 11.00
N GLU A 110 -13.37 2.52 11.54
CA GLU A 110 -14.20 3.69 11.80
C GLU A 110 -13.51 4.66 12.77
N LEU A 111 -12.91 4.15 13.85
CA LEU A 111 -12.11 4.97 14.77
C LEU A 111 -10.96 5.67 14.03
N SER A 112 -10.22 4.93 13.20
CA SER A 112 -9.08 5.43 12.44
C SER A 112 -9.48 6.49 11.39
N GLN A 113 -10.72 6.46 10.91
CA GLN A 113 -11.30 7.51 10.06
C GLN A 113 -11.74 8.72 10.89
N LYS A 114 -12.47 8.50 11.99
CA LYS A 114 -13.01 9.56 12.85
C LYS A 114 -11.91 10.41 13.48
N ASN A 115 -10.82 9.79 13.92
CA ASN A 115 -9.71 10.49 14.51
C ASN A 115 -8.76 11.12 13.48
N ASP A 116 -9.10 11.09 12.18
CA ASP A 116 -8.28 11.63 11.08
C ASP A 116 -6.88 11.01 11.01
N TYR A 117 -6.68 9.78 11.50
CA TYR A 117 -5.46 9.04 11.20
C TYR A 117 -5.45 8.60 9.74
N ILE A 118 -6.55 8.00 9.28
CA ILE A 118 -6.84 7.77 7.86
C ILE A 118 -7.34 9.09 7.28
N LYS A 119 -6.59 9.65 6.33
CA LYS A 119 -6.88 10.95 5.71
C LYS A 119 -7.97 10.82 4.64
N VAL A 120 -9.20 10.54 5.05
CA VAL A 120 -10.36 10.30 4.16
C VAL A 120 -10.52 11.41 3.12
N ASP A 121 -10.47 12.67 3.54
CA ASP A 121 -10.59 13.83 2.64
C ASP A 121 -9.46 13.92 1.61
N ALA A 122 -8.26 13.48 1.96
CA ALA A 122 -7.12 13.45 1.04
C ALA A 122 -7.25 12.27 0.06
N ILE A 123 -7.66 11.10 0.54
CA ILE A 123 -7.89 9.89 -0.26
C ILE A 123 -9.00 10.11 -1.28
N ALA A 124 -10.08 10.82 -0.91
CA ALA A 124 -11.19 11.14 -1.80
C ALA A 124 -10.79 11.96 -3.03
N LYS A 125 -9.59 12.57 -3.04
CA LYS A 125 -9.06 13.31 -4.19
C LYS A 125 -8.43 12.41 -5.24
N ASN A 126 -8.10 11.16 -4.91
CA ASN A 126 -7.44 10.23 -5.83
C ASN A 126 -8.30 10.00 -7.08
N ILE A 127 -7.63 9.84 -8.22
CA ILE A 127 -8.30 9.46 -9.47
C ILE A 127 -8.17 7.95 -9.60
N ALA A 128 -9.29 7.24 -9.72
CA ALA A 128 -9.30 5.79 -9.91
C ALA A 128 -10.13 5.40 -11.12
N PHE A 129 -9.64 4.45 -11.91
CA PHE A 129 -10.35 3.88 -13.05
C PHE A 129 -9.87 2.45 -13.32
N SER A 130 -10.64 1.69 -14.09
CA SER A 130 -10.27 0.35 -14.55
C SER A 130 -10.20 0.33 -16.08
N THR A 131 -9.35 -0.53 -16.61
CA THR A 131 -9.06 -0.59 -18.05
C THR A 131 -8.80 -2.04 -18.48
N PRO A 132 -9.41 -2.50 -19.58
CA PRO A 132 -9.28 -3.89 -20.01
C PRO A 132 -7.87 -4.19 -20.50
N SER A 133 -7.42 -5.41 -20.25
CA SER A 133 -6.18 -5.97 -20.80
C SER A 133 -6.37 -7.43 -21.19
N LYS A 134 -5.36 -8.03 -21.85
CA LYS A 134 -5.37 -9.47 -22.14
C LYS A 134 -5.33 -10.38 -20.90
N TYR A 135 -5.06 -9.82 -19.71
CA TYR A 135 -5.00 -10.54 -18.44
C TYR A 135 -6.21 -10.24 -17.53
N GLY A 136 -7.22 -9.53 -18.04
CA GLY A 136 -8.33 -8.99 -17.25
C GLY A 136 -8.20 -7.48 -17.04
N ASP A 137 -9.16 -6.91 -16.30
CA ASP A 137 -9.19 -5.46 -16.06
C ASP A 137 -8.07 -5.05 -15.09
N MET A 138 -7.19 -4.17 -15.54
CA MET A 138 -6.18 -3.53 -14.70
C MET A 138 -6.83 -2.38 -13.94
N GLN A 139 -6.48 -2.23 -12.66
CA GLN A 139 -6.94 -1.12 -11.84
C GLN A 139 -5.85 -0.05 -11.79
N ILE A 140 -6.23 1.21 -11.94
CA ILE A 140 -5.30 2.34 -11.93
C ILE A 140 -5.75 3.35 -10.89
N THR A 141 -4.81 3.83 -10.08
CA THR A 141 -5.02 4.99 -9.22
C THR A 141 -3.89 6.01 -9.37
N ILE A 142 -4.23 7.29 -9.56
CA ILE A 142 -3.30 8.40 -9.41
C ILE A 142 -3.44 8.89 -7.97
N ASN A 143 -2.42 8.63 -7.15
CA ASN A 143 -2.45 8.95 -5.73
C ASN A 143 -2.20 10.45 -5.51
N LEU A 144 -3.26 11.19 -5.19
CA LEU A 144 -3.25 12.62 -4.88
C LEU A 144 -3.35 12.89 -3.36
N SER A 145 -3.48 11.84 -2.56
CA SER A 145 -3.68 11.93 -1.11
C SER A 145 -2.40 12.27 -0.34
N LYS A 146 -1.24 11.91 -0.89
CA LYS A 146 0.06 12.21 -0.30
C LYS A 146 0.61 13.50 -0.93
N PRO A 147 0.63 14.62 -0.19
CA PRO A 147 1.14 15.88 -0.74
C PRO A 147 2.64 15.78 -1.05
N GLU A 148 3.06 16.39 -2.15
CA GLU A 148 4.48 16.64 -2.40
C GLU A 148 5.03 17.59 -1.33
N LYS A 149 6.28 17.38 -0.91
CA LYS A 149 6.89 18.21 0.14
C LYS A 149 7.24 19.59 -0.41
N ASP A 150 6.82 20.63 0.30
CA ASP A 150 7.21 22.02 -0.01
C ASP A 150 8.75 22.16 0.04
N PRO A 151 9.40 22.82 -0.94
CA PRO A 151 10.83 23.13 -0.88
C PRO A 151 11.29 23.75 0.45
N LYS A 152 10.46 24.58 1.09
CA LYS A 152 10.72 25.14 2.42
C LYS A 152 10.73 24.07 3.51
N ALA A 153 9.78 23.13 3.47
CA ALA A 153 9.75 22.01 4.40
C ALA A 153 10.95 21.08 4.20
N ILE A 154 11.38 20.84 2.95
CA ILE A 154 12.61 20.09 2.64
C ILE A 154 13.83 20.78 3.23
N ALA A 155 13.96 22.10 3.06
CA ALA A 155 15.06 22.87 3.61
C ALA A 155 15.08 22.84 5.14
N ALA A 156 13.92 23.04 5.78
CA ALA A 156 13.80 23.01 7.23
C ALA A 156 14.02 21.60 7.81
N ALA A 157 13.59 20.54 7.11
CA ALA A 157 13.87 19.15 7.49
C ALA A 157 15.36 18.80 7.48
N LYS A 158 16.16 19.41 6.58
CA LYS A 158 17.62 19.26 6.56
C LYS A 158 18.32 19.94 7.73
N LEU A 159 17.72 21.02 8.26
CA LEU A 159 18.25 21.77 9.40
C LEU A 159 17.76 21.20 10.75
N ALA A 160 16.72 20.36 10.72
CA ALA A 160 16.18 19.73 11.91
C ALA A 160 17.22 18.83 12.59
N LYS A 161 17.20 18.82 13.93
CA LYS A 161 18.09 17.98 14.72
C LYS A 161 17.87 16.51 14.36
N ALA A 162 18.96 15.81 14.06
CA ALA A 162 18.92 14.36 13.86
C ALA A 162 18.37 13.67 15.11
N SER A 163 17.51 12.69 14.91
CA SER A 163 16.89 11.90 15.97
C SER A 163 16.70 10.48 15.48
N ASP A 164 17.11 9.52 16.30
CA ASP A 164 17.03 8.09 16.01
C ASP A 164 15.74 7.44 16.56
N TYR A 165 14.82 8.25 17.09
CA TYR A 165 13.55 7.78 17.65
C TYR A 165 12.35 8.48 16.98
N PRO A 166 11.32 7.77 16.49
CA PRO A 166 11.32 6.34 16.19
C PRO A 166 12.36 5.98 15.12
N LYS A 167 12.88 4.75 15.13
CA LYS A 167 13.92 4.32 14.19
C LYS A 167 13.45 4.29 12.73
N CYS A 168 12.18 3.93 12.49
CA CYS A 168 11.53 4.02 11.19
C CYS A 168 10.04 4.33 11.36
N GLN A 169 9.31 4.42 10.25
CA GLN A 169 7.88 4.75 10.21
C GLN A 169 6.95 3.60 10.65
N LEU A 170 7.49 2.39 10.80
CA LEU A 170 6.74 1.19 11.20
C LEU A 170 6.98 0.76 12.64
N CYS A 171 8.01 1.31 13.30
CA CYS A 171 8.31 1.04 14.70
C CYS A 171 7.10 1.28 15.62
N MET A 172 6.90 0.39 16.60
CA MET A 172 5.81 0.51 17.59
C MET A 172 5.85 1.85 18.35
N GLU A 173 7.05 2.40 18.50
CA GLU A 173 7.36 3.72 19.06
C GLU A 173 6.67 4.90 18.36
N ASN A 174 6.13 4.68 17.16
CA ASN A 174 5.31 5.68 16.47
C ASN A 174 3.93 5.85 17.13
N GLU A 175 3.41 4.88 17.88
CA GLU A 175 2.11 5.01 18.53
C GLU A 175 2.13 6.17 19.54
N GLY A 176 1.29 7.18 19.31
CA GLY A 176 1.26 8.38 20.15
C GLY A 176 2.42 9.36 19.90
N TYR A 177 3.24 9.15 18.87
CA TYR A 177 4.38 10.04 18.61
C TYR A 177 3.92 11.36 17.97
N GLN A 178 4.28 12.49 18.58
CA GLN A 178 3.89 13.83 18.11
C GLN A 178 4.21 14.10 16.63
N GLY A 179 5.28 13.50 16.12
CA GLY A 179 5.83 13.82 14.81
C GLY A 179 6.83 14.98 14.87
N ARG A 180 7.41 15.26 13.71
CA ARG A 180 8.34 16.37 13.48
C ARG A 180 8.43 16.63 11.98
N ILE A 181 9.03 17.74 11.57
CA ILE A 181 9.10 18.12 10.15
C ILE A 181 9.68 17.04 9.21
N ASN A 182 10.55 16.16 9.72
CA ASN A 182 11.15 15.06 8.97
C ASN A 182 10.63 13.67 9.36
N HIS A 183 9.61 13.56 10.22
CA HIS A 183 9.02 12.28 10.65
C HIS A 183 7.51 12.41 10.87
N PRO A 184 6.67 11.49 10.35
CA PRO A 184 5.21 11.66 10.36
C PRO A 184 4.59 11.92 11.73
N ASP A 185 3.51 12.70 11.74
CA ASP A 185 2.59 12.87 12.87
C ASP A 185 1.83 11.57 13.16
N ARG A 186 1.85 11.15 14.43
CA ARG A 186 1.29 9.88 14.89
C ARG A 186 0.68 9.97 16.31
N ALA A 187 0.35 11.19 16.78
CA ALA A 187 -0.23 11.38 18.10
C ALA A 187 -1.55 10.62 18.25
N ASN A 188 -2.44 10.74 17.26
CA ASN A 188 -3.70 9.99 17.14
C ASN A 188 -3.56 8.58 16.54
N HIS A 189 -2.33 8.07 16.32
CA HIS A 189 -2.11 6.74 15.77
C HIS A 189 -2.21 5.66 16.86
N ARG A 190 -2.82 4.52 16.54
CA ARG A 190 -2.90 3.34 17.43
C ARG A 190 -2.69 2.04 16.68
N ILE A 191 -2.16 1.05 17.39
CA ILE A 191 -1.80 -0.26 16.86
C ILE A 191 -2.52 -1.36 17.66
N ILE A 192 -3.17 -2.29 16.96
CA ILE A 192 -3.69 -3.51 17.60
C ILE A 192 -2.55 -4.52 17.71
N ARG A 193 -2.34 -5.08 18.90
CA ARG A 193 -1.34 -6.13 19.13
C ARG A 193 -2.00 -7.48 18.90
N MET A 194 -1.34 -8.32 18.11
CA MET A 194 -1.79 -9.66 17.74
C MET A 194 -0.64 -10.67 17.87
N LYS A 195 -1.00 -11.95 17.96
CA LYS A 195 -0.04 -13.06 17.99
C LYS A 195 0.03 -13.73 16.63
N LEU A 196 1.25 -13.95 16.14
CA LEU A 196 1.56 -14.81 15.00
C LEU A 196 2.58 -15.83 15.48
N GLY A 197 2.14 -17.07 15.68
CA GLY A 197 2.88 -18.04 16.49
C GLY A 197 3.17 -17.50 17.90
N GLU A 198 4.43 -17.59 18.33
CA GLU A 198 4.88 -17.07 19.63
C GLU A 198 5.17 -15.55 19.60
N GLU A 199 5.35 -14.98 18.42
CA GLU A 199 5.73 -13.59 18.21
C GLU A 199 4.56 -12.62 18.44
N THR A 200 4.88 -11.41 18.88
CA THR A 200 3.89 -10.32 18.95
C THR A 200 4.08 -9.40 17.76
N TRP A 201 2.99 -9.15 17.05
CA TRP A 201 2.91 -8.29 15.88
C TRP A 201 1.92 -7.15 16.11
N GLY A 202 2.06 -6.09 15.33
CA GLY A 202 1.14 -4.95 15.30
C GLY A 202 0.27 -4.96 14.04
N PHE A 203 -0.97 -4.50 14.16
CA PHE A 203 -1.90 -4.24 13.06
C PHE A 203 -2.30 -2.76 13.07
N GLN A 204 -2.11 -2.09 11.94
CA GLN A 204 -2.50 -0.70 11.72
C GLN A 204 -3.03 -0.47 10.30
N TYR A 205 -3.90 0.51 10.12
CA TYR A 205 -4.27 0.98 8.78
C TYR A 205 -3.19 1.87 8.16
N SER A 206 -3.20 1.99 6.84
CA SER A 206 -2.38 2.99 6.13
C SER A 206 -3.10 4.35 6.14
N PRO A 207 -2.43 5.44 6.55
CA PRO A 207 -3.07 6.76 6.64
C PRO A 207 -3.46 7.35 5.28
N TYR A 208 -2.79 6.92 4.20
CA TYR A 208 -3.00 7.34 2.81
C TYR A 208 -3.35 6.12 1.95
N ALA A 209 -4.36 5.37 2.38
CA ALA A 209 -4.77 4.10 1.79
C ALA A 209 -4.86 4.14 0.24
N TYR A 210 -4.42 3.05 -0.40
CA TYR A 210 -4.46 2.89 -1.86
C TYR A 210 -5.75 2.21 -2.33
N PHE A 211 -6.40 1.47 -1.43
CA PHE A 211 -7.64 0.75 -1.62
C PHE A 211 -8.37 0.65 -0.28
N ASN A 212 -9.61 0.15 -0.28
CA ASN A 212 -10.43 0.04 0.92
C ASN A 212 -9.75 -0.78 2.03
N GLU A 213 -9.75 -0.26 3.27
CA GLU A 213 -9.16 -0.95 4.43
C GLU A 213 -7.67 -1.37 4.25
N HIS A 214 -6.90 -0.67 3.39
CA HIS A 214 -5.45 -0.91 3.24
C HIS A 214 -4.74 -0.81 4.60
N CYS A 215 -4.06 -1.88 4.99
CA CYS A 215 -3.43 -2.02 6.29
C CYS A 215 -2.03 -2.65 6.22
N ILE A 216 -1.34 -2.59 7.35
CA ILE A 216 0.02 -3.05 7.56
C ILE A 216 0.04 -3.91 8.83
N PHE A 217 0.62 -5.09 8.71
CA PHE A 217 0.98 -5.95 9.85
C PHE A 217 2.49 -5.84 10.04
N LEU A 218 2.96 -5.44 11.21
CA LEU A 218 4.36 -5.10 11.43
C LEU A 218 4.95 -5.85 12.62
N ASN A 219 6.20 -6.28 12.47
CA ASN A 219 6.91 -6.92 13.57
C ASN A 219 7.11 -5.88 14.69
N THR A 220 6.98 -6.29 15.95
CA THR A 220 7.20 -5.35 17.06
C THR A 220 8.68 -4.96 17.21
N GLU A 221 9.59 -5.80 16.72
CA GLU A 221 11.02 -5.53 16.66
C GLU A 221 11.41 -4.89 15.31
N HIS A 222 12.37 -3.95 15.36
CA HIS A 222 12.96 -3.36 14.16
C HIS A 222 14.03 -4.31 13.59
N VAL A 223 13.56 -5.35 12.91
CA VAL A 223 14.40 -6.32 12.21
C VAL A 223 14.15 -6.26 10.71
N PRO A 224 15.18 -6.45 9.85
CA PRO A 224 14.99 -6.47 8.41
C PRO A 224 13.94 -7.48 7.96
N MET A 225 13.33 -7.16 6.83
CA MET A 225 12.36 -8.03 6.19
C MET A 225 13.03 -9.31 5.67
N VAL A 226 12.31 -10.42 5.74
CA VAL A 226 12.78 -11.74 5.28
C VAL A 226 11.62 -12.54 4.70
N ILE A 227 11.88 -13.27 3.62
CA ILE A 227 10.94 -14.26 3.08
C ILE A 227 11.46 -15.67 3.42
N SER A 228 10.69 -16.37 4.25
CA SER A 228 11.01 -17.72 4.73
C SER A 228 9.76 -18.57 4.87
N ARG A 229 9.92 -19.84 5.27
CA ARG A 229 8.80 -20.69 5.68
C ARG A 229 7.85 -19.99 6.66
N GLU A 230 8.42 -19.30 7.66
CA GLU A 230 7.66 -18.60 8.70
C GLU A 230 6.77 -17.51 8.09
N THR A 231 7.23 -16.85 7.02
CA THR A 231 6.41 -15.88 6.29
C THR A 231 5.10 -16.49 5.79
N PHE A 232 5.14 -17.71 5.24
CA PHE A 232 3.93 -18.37 4.75
C PHE A 232 2.97 -18.74 5.89
N VAL A 233 3.50 -19.22 7.01
CA VAL A 233 2.71 -19.48 8.23
C VAL A 233 2.00 -18.21 8.69
N GLN A 234 2.77 -17.13 8.85
CA GLN A 234 2.28 -15.85 9.34
C GLN A 234 1.22 -15.24 8.42
N LEU A 235 1.42 -15.28 7.09
CA LEU A 235 0.44 -14.77 6.13
C LEU A 235 -0.88 -15.57 6.18
N LEU A 236 -0.81 -16.90 6.30
CA LEU A 236 -2.00 -17.75 6.40
C LEU A 236 -2.75 -17.56 7.73
N ASP A 237 -2.02 -17.36 8.84
CA ASP A 237 -2.61 -17.04 10.13
C ASP A 237 -3.29 -15.67 10.14
N ILE A 238 -2.72 -14.67 9.45
CA ILE A 238 -3.36 -13.36 9.29
C ILE A 238 -4.71 -13.50 8.57
N VAL A 239 -4.77 -14.18 7.42
CA VAL A 239 -6.03 -14.26 6.65
C VAL A 239 -7.07 -15.17 7.29
N GLU A 240 -6.66 -16.04 8.22
CA GLU A 240 -7.56 -16.73 9.12
C GLU A 240 -8.13 -15.79 10.20
N MET A 241 -7.28 -14.95 10.79
CA MET A 241 -7.65 -13.99 11.83
C MET A 241 -8.47 -12.80 11.29
N TYR A 242 -8.29 -12.40 10.04
CA TYR A 242 -8.97 -11.25 9.45
C TYR A 242 -9.82 -11.68 8.25
N PRO A 243 -11.06 -12.15 8.47
CA PRO A 243 -11.92 -12.65 7.40
C PRO A 243 -12.17 -11.61 6.29
N GLY A 244 -12.00 -12.06 5.05
CA GLY A 244 -12.16 -11.24 3.85
C GLY A 244 -10.99 -10.28 3.57
N TYR A 245 -9.88 -10.40 4.31
CA TYR A 245 -8.64 -9.71 3.98
C TYR A 245 -7.72 -10.64 3.17
N PHE A 246 -6.89 -10.02 2.33
CA PHE A 246 -5.64 -10.64 1.90
C PHE A 246 -4.50 -10.19 2.82
N ALA A 247 -3.41 -10.94 2.83
CA ALA A 247 -2.14 -10.54 3.42
C ALA A 247 -1.00 -10.95 2.50
N GLY A 248 -0.04 -10.07 2.27
CA GLY A 248 1.12 -10.39 1.46
C GLY A 248 2.35 -9.63 1.89
N SER A 249 3.49 -10.09 1.39
CA SER A 249 4.78 -9.46 1.64
C SER A 249 5.37 -8.97 0.33
N ASN A 250 6.05 -7.81 0.34
CA ASN A 250 6.96 -7.46 -0.76
C ASN A 250 8.08 -8.51 -0.85
N SER A 251 8.99 -8.36 -1.81
CA SER A 251 10.25 -9.11 -1.77
C SER A 251 11.21 -8.54 -0.72
N ASP A 252 12.02 -9.41 -0.10
CA ASP A 252 13.13 -9.06 0.81
C ASP A 252 14.41 -8.61 0.10
N LEU A 253 14.49 -8.78 -1.23
CA LEU A 253 15.57 -8.26 -2.06
C LEU A 253 15.31 -6.83 -2.55
N PRO A 254 16.38 -6.01 -2.75
CA PRO A 254 16.25 -4.69 -3.37
C PRO A 254 15.79 -4.78 -4.83
N ILE A 255 15.41 -3.65 -5.42
CA ILE A 255 14.89 -3.50 -6.81
C ILE A 255 13.47 -4.07 -7.02
N VAL A 256 13.12 -5.19 -6.39
CA VAL A 256 11.85 -5.90 -6.60
C VAL A 256 10.71 -5.52 -5.61
N GLY A 257 10.60 -4.24 -5.26
CA GLY A 257 9.32 -3.67 -4.77
C GLY A 257 9.22 -3.25 -3.28
N GLY A 258 10.19 -3.57 -2.42
CA GLY A 258 10.16 -3.12 -1.03
C GLY A 258 10.62 -1.66 -0.86
N SER A 259 9.79 -0.79 -0.26
CA SER A 259 10.19 0.59 0.10
C SER A 259 10.79 0.71 1.50
N ILE A 260 10.48 -0.25 2.40
CA ILE A 260 11.01 -0.32 3.77
C ILE A 260 11.53 -1.75 4.01
N LEU A 261 12.77 -2.01 3.62
CA LEU A 261 13.39 -3.33 3.82
C LEU A 261 13.97 -3.53 5.23
N THR A 262 14.09 -2.45 6.01
CA THR A 262 14.76 -2.46 7.32
C THR A 262 13.85 -2.90 8.46
N HIS A 263 12.54 -3.01 8.24
CA HIS A 263 11.55 -3.41 9.24
C HIS A 263 10.60 -4.44 8.64
N ASN A 264 10.55 -5.65 9.20
CA ASN A 264 9.74 -6.74 8.71
C ASN A 264 8.24 -6.44 8.87
N HIS A 265 7.51 -6.50 7.77
CA HIS A 265 6.09 -6.18 7.72
C HIS A 265 5.39 -6.87 6.55
N TYR A 266 4.08 -6.99 6.66
CA TYR A 266 3.15 -7.42 5.63
C TYR A 266 2.17 -6.30 5.33
N GLN A 267 1.65 -6.31 4.11
CA GLN A 267 0.57 -5.43 3.69
C GLN A 267 -0.69 -6.29 3.48
N GLY A 268 -1.85 -5.71 3.74
CA GLY A 268 -3.12 -6.42 3.59
C GLY A 268 -4.31 -5.48 3.54
N GLY A 269 -5.50 -6.04 3.65
CA GLY A 269 -6.75 -5.29 3.72
C GLY A 269 -7.85 -5.95 2.90
N ARG A 270 -8.99 -5.27 2.78
CA ARG A 270 -10.18 -5.78 2.09
C ARG A 270 -10.33 -5.17 0.72
N HIS A 271 -9.84 -5.88 -0.30
CA HIS A 271 -9.97 -5.49 -1.70
C HIS A 271 -9.81 -6.69 -2.63
N THR A 272 -10.60 -6.75 -3.70
CA THR A 272 -10.47 -7.78 -4.74
C THR A 272 -9.56 -7.27 -5.84
N PHE A 273 -8.39 -7.89 -5.98
CA PHE A 273 -7.41 -7.51 -6.98
C PHE A 273 -7.62 -8.23 -8.31
N PRO A 274 -7.20 -7.65 -9.45
CA PRO A 274 -7.27 -8.32 -10.75
C PRO A 274 -6.61 -9.70 -10.77
N MET A 275 -5.42 -9.84 -10.19
CA MET A 275 -4.71 -11.13 -10.12
C MET A 275 -5.46 -12.20 -9.30
N GLU A 276 -6.22 -11.79 -8.29
CA GLU A 276 -6.99 -12.71 -7.45
C GLU A 276 -8.06 -13.46 -8.27
N ILE A 277 -8.74 -12.75 -9.17
CA ILE A 277 -9.82 -13.31 -10.00
C ILE A 277 -9.33 -13.85 -11.35
N ALA A 278 -8.04 -13.69 -11.67
CA ALA A 278 -7.46 -14.22 -12.89
C ALA A 278 -7.54 -15.76 -12.93
N GLU A 279 -7.87 -16.29 -14.10
CA GLU A 279 -8.02 -17.74 -14.33
C GLU A 279 -6.67 -18.45 -14.32
N LEU A 280 -6.67 -19.76 -14.11
CA LEU A 280 -5.49 -20.59 -14.27
C LEU A 280 -5.33 -20.99 -15.74
N THR A 281 -4.13 -20.82 -16.29
CA THR A 281 -3.82 -21.33 -17.64
C THR A 281 -3.58 -22.83 -17.63
N GLU A 282 -3.00 -23.34 -16.55
CA GLU A 282 -2.64 -24.75 -16.37
C GLU A 282 -2.77 -25.16 -14.91
N CYS A 283 -3.25 -26.37 -14.67
CA CYS A 283 -3.35 -26.97 -13.34
C CYS A 283 -2.49 -28.22 -13.26
N PHE A 284 -1.87 -28.44 -12.09
CA PHE A 284 -1.02 -29.60 -11.83
C PHE A 284 -1.01 -29.95 -10.34
N THR A 285 -0.45 -31.11 -10.02
CA THR A 285 -0.29 -31.59 -8.65
C THR A 285 1.16 -31.95 -8.40
N PHE A 286 1.71 -31.50 -7.29
CA PHE A 286 3.07 -31.86 -6.88
C PHE A 286 3.09 -33.22 -6.20
N LYS A 287 4.13 -34.01 -6.49
CA LYS A 287 4.33 -35.30 -5.84
C LYS A 287 4.50 -35.12 -4.34
N GLY A 288 3.63 -35.77 -3.55
CA GLY A 288 3.62 -35.68 -2.10
C GLY A 288 2.67 -34.62 -1.53
N PHE A 289 1.95 -33.86 -2.37
CA PHE A 289 1.05 -32.78 -1.98
C PHE A 289 -0.32 -32.95 -2.64
N ASP A 290 -0.92 -34.13 -2.43
CA ASP A 290 -2.14 -34.56 -3.12
C ASP A 290 -3.38 -33.75 -2.72
N SER A 291 -3.31 -33.10 -1.56
CA SER A 291 -4.30 -32.19 -0.97
C SER A 291 -4.18 -30.74 -1.46
N VAL A 292 -3.14 -30.42 -2.23
CA VAL A 292 -2.88 -29.06 -2.71
C VAL A 292 -3.14 -28.97 -4.22
N GLU A 293 -4.11 -28.16 -4.58
CA GLU A 293 -4.35 -27.75 -5.97
C GLU A 293 -3.32 -26.68 -6.34
N ALA A 294 -2.63 -26.84 -7.47
CA ALA A 294 -1.66 -25.87 -7.95
C ALA A 294 -1.91 -25.51 -9.42
N GLY A 295 -1.57 -24.27 -9.79
CA GLY A 295 -1.65 -23.85 -11.19
C GLY A 295 -0.88 -22.58 -11.50
N ILE A 296 -0.70 -22.33 -12.80
CA ILE A 296 -0.16 -21.06 -13.32
C ILE A 296 -1.32 -20.10 -13.52
N VAL A 297 -1.22 -18.88 -12.96
CA VAL A 297 -2.23 -17.84 -13.17
C VAL A 297 -2.02 -17.18 -14.54
N ASN A 298 -3.11 -16.88 -15.26
CA ASN A 298 -3.10 -16.08 -16.48
C ASN A 298 -2.78 -14.61 -16.16
N TRP A 299 -1.51 -14.33 -15.91
CA TRP A 299 -1.02 -13.05 -15.41
C TRP A 299 0.28 -12.65 -16.12
N PRO A 300 0.59 -11.35 -16.29
CA PRO A 300 1.83 -10.90 -16.93
C PRO A 300 3.09 -11.31 -16.17
N MET A 301 2.97 -11.49 -14.84
CA MET A 301 4.06 -11.98 -13.99
C MET A 301 3.96 -13.49 -13.78
N SER A 302 5.07 -14.12 -13.41
CA SER A 302 5.13 -15.57 -13.19
C SER A 302 4.58 -15.95 -11.81
N VAL A 303 3.32 -16.39 -11.78
CA VAL A 303 2.60 -16.70 -10.54
C VAL A 303 2.22 -18.17 -10.47
N ILE A 304 2.56 -18.82 -9.36
CA ILE A 304 2.07 -20.14 -8.99
C ILE A 304 1.02 -19.95 -7.88
N ARG A 305 -0.23 -20.31 -8.16
CA ARG A 305 -1.30 -20.34 -7.16
C ARG A 305 -1.37 -21.70 -6.51
N LEU A 306 -1.39 -21.72 -5.18
CA LEU A 306 -1.60 -22.92 -4.37
C LEU A 306 -2.90 -22.78 -3.59
N THR A 307 -3.73 -23.83 -3.57
CA THR A 307 -5.01 -23.82 -2.85
C THR A 307 -5.19 -25.11 -2.06
N SER A 308 -5.55 -25.01 -0.79
CA SER A 308 -5.88 -26.17 0.06
C SER A 308 -6.75 -25.79 1.26
N GLU A 309 -7.42 -26.79 1.85
CA GLU A 309 -8.00 -26.67 3.19
C GLU A 309 -6.94 -26.84 4.29
N ASN A 310 -5.80 -27.46 3.98
CA ASN A 310 -4.72 -27.71 4.93
C ASN A 310 -3.63 -26.62 4.83
N LYS A 311 -3.50 -25.79 5.87
CA LYS A 311 -2.45 -24.76 5.95
C LYS A 311 -1.04 -25.35 5.92
N ASP A 312 -0.81 -26.47 6.60
CA ASP A 312 0.53 -27.05 6.73
C ASP A 312 1.05 -27.56 5.40
N ASP A 313 0.20 -28.23 4.61
CA ASP A 313 0.55 -28.71 3.27
C ASP A 313 0.88 -27.55 2.31
N LEU A 314 0.15 -26.42 2.42
CA LEU A 314 0.44 -25.20 1.66
C LEU A 314 1.79 -24.60 2.03
N VAL A 315 2.09 -24.49 3.32
CA VAL A 315 3.37 -23.95 3.81
C VAL A 315 4.53 -24.83 3.38
N ASP A 316 4.39 -26.15 3.51
CA ASP A 316 5.41 -27.13 3.08
C ASP A 316 5.70 -27.03 1.58
N LEU A 317 4.67 -26.98 0.75
CA LEU A 317 4.83 -26.87 -0.69
C LEU A 317 5.40 -25.51 -1.10
N ALA A 318 4.93 -24.43 -0.48
CA ALA A 318 5.42 -23.08 -0.77
C ALA A 318 6.90 -22.94 -0.42
N GLU A 319 7.34 -23.48 0.71
CA GLU A 319 8.77 -23.50 1.08
C GLU A 319 9.58 -24.36 0.12
N LYS A 320 9.05 -25.51 -0.31
CA LYS A 320 9.71 -26.34 -1.33
C LYS A 320 9.89 -25.57 -2.65
N ILE A 321 8.87 -24.86 -3.12
CA ILE A 321 8.94 -24.03 -4.34
C ILE A 321 9.94 -22.88 -4.14
N ARG A 322 9.87 -22.16 -3.02
CA ARG A 322 10.76 -21.03 -2.73
C ARG A 322 12.23 -21.45 -2.71
N LEU A 323 12.55 -22.56 -2.03
CA LEU A 323 13.91 -23.09 -1.98
C LEU A 323 14.40 -23.56 -3.34
N ALA A 324 13.54 -24.20 -4.15
CA ALA A 324 13.88 -24.58 -5.51
C ALA A 324 14.11 -23.35 -6.39
N TRP A 325 13.24 -22.34 -6.33
CA TRP A 325 13.38 -21.09 -7.08
C TRP A 325 14.68 -20.36 -6.76
N ARG A 326 15.01 -20.24 -5.46
CA ARG A 326 16.20 -19.54 -4.98
C ARG A 326 17.48 -20.00 -5.69
N ASP A 327 17.59 -21.29 -6.00
CA ASP A 327 18.79 -21.91 -6.54
C ASP A 327 18.67 -22.31 -8.01
N TYR A 328 17.56 -21.97 -8.68
CA TYR A 328 17.30 -22.35 -10.07
C TYR A 328 17.88 -21.34 -11.06
N SER A 329 18.62 -21.79 -12.07
CA SER A 329 19.04 -20.97 -13.22
C SER A 329 18.60 -21.62 -14.53
N ASP A 330 18.33 -20.81 -15.53
CA ASP A 330 18.03 -21.22 -16.90
C ASP A 330 18.55 -20.17 -17.89
N ASP A 331 19.82 -20.31 -18.29
CA ASP A 331 20.53 -19.38 -19.18
C ASP A 331 19.80 -19.16 -20.52
N ALA A 332 18.97 -20.12 -20.95
CA ALA A 332 18.25 -20.01 -22.22
C ALA A 332 17.15 -18.93 -22.19
N VAL A 333 16.76 -18.46 -21.01
CA VAL A 333 15.74 -17.42 -20.80
C VAL A 333 16.18 -16.35 -19.81
N ASP A 334 17.50 -16.19 -19.63
CA ASP A 334 18.12 -15.16 -18.79
C ASP A 334 17.69 -15.21 -17.31
N ILE A 335 17.50 -16.42 -16.77
CA ILE A 335 17.18 -16.63 -15.35
C ILE A 335 18.46 -17.01 -14.61
N ILE A 336 18.91 -16.15 -13.71
CA ILE A 336 20.23 -16.24 -13.08
C ILE A 336 20.06 -16.16 -11.56
N ALA A 337 20.18 -17.31 -10.87
CA ALA A 337 20.05 -17.35 -9.42
C ALA A 337 21.15 -16.55 -8.69
N TYR A 338 22.37 -16.45 -9.26
CA TYR A 338 23.52 -15.85 -8.59
C TYR A 338 24.45 -15.07 -9.54
N THR A 339 24.91 -13.89 -9.09
CA THR A 339 26.11 -13.21 -9.63
C THR A 339 27.24 -13.29 -8.61
N GLY A 340 28.22 -14.16 -8.86
CA GLY A 340 29.20 -14.53 -7.85
C GLY A 340 28.51 -15.20 -6.67
N ASP A 341 28.66 -14.63 -5.47
CA ASP A 341 28.01 -15.12 -4.24
C ASP A 341 26.68 -14.38 -3.92
N THR A 342 26.24 -13.44 -4.76
CA THR A 342 25.03 -12.64 -4.52
C THR A 342 23.81 -13.34 -5.11
N PRO A 343 22.81 -13.75 -4.29
CA PRO A 343 21.57 -14.35 -4.77
C PRO A 343 20.64 -13.28 -5.38
N HIS A 344 19.86 -13.67 -6.39
CA HIS A 344 18.92 -12.78 -7.08
C HIS A 344 17.46 -13.16 -6.93
N HIS A 345 17.17 -14.38 -6.50
CA HIS A 345 15.83 -14.94 -6.51
C HIS A 345 15.13 -14.87 -5.16
N THR A 346 13.85 -14.53 -5.21
CA THR A 346 12.93 -14.53 -4.06
C THR A 346 11.49 -14.61 -4.56
N VAL A 347 10.52 -14.51 -3.67
CA VAL A 347 9.09 -14.54 -4.01
C VAL A 347 8.35 -13.38 -3.35
N THR A 348 7.26 -12.95 -3.97
CA THR A 348 6.24 -12.10 -3.35
C THR A 348 5.04 -12.99 -3.02
N PRO A 349 4.89 -13.43 -1.76
CA PRO A 349 3.77 -14.28 -1.36
C PRO A 349 2.53 -13.46 -1.01
N ILE A 350 1.37 -13.95 -1.47
CA ILE A 350 0.06 -13.36 -1.17
C ILE A 350 -0.90 -14.46 -0.71
N ALA A 351 -1.31 -14.38 0.55
CA ALA A 351 -2.31 -15.26 1.14
C ALA A 351 -3.70 -14.61 1.09
N ARG A 352 -4.72 -15.46 0.98
CA ARG A 352 -6.13 -15.11 1.20
C ARG A 352 -6.92 -16.37 1.56
N LYS A 353 -8.16 -16.19 2.04
CA LYS A 353 -9.10 -17.28 2.29
C LYS A 353 -10.34 -17.07 1.45
N ARG A 354 -10.69 -18.06 0.62
CA ARG A 354 -11.80 -18.01 -0.33
C ARG A 354 -12.54 -19.34 -0.33
N ASP A 355 -13.87 -19.29 -0.29
CA ASP A 355 -14.75 -20.46 -0.37
C ASP A 355 -14.36 -21.59 0.60
N GLY A 356 -13.91 -21.21 1.81
CA GLY A 356 -13.48 -22.14 2.86
C GLY A 356 -12.04 -22.65 2.74
N LYS A 357 -11.35 -22.41 1.61
CA LYS A 357 -9.97 -22.82 1.36
C LYS A 357 -9.00 -21.67 1.55
N PHE A 358 -7.77 -22.00 1.90
CA PHE A 358 -6.64 -21.08 1.85
C PHE A 358 -6.05 -21.06 0.45
N GLU A 359 -5.72 -19.86 -0.02
CA GLU A 359 -4.96 -19.65 -1.24
C GLU A 359 -3.65 -18.95 -0.91
N LEU A 360 -2.58 -19.36 -1.57
CA LEU A 360 -1.27 -18.74 -1.50
C LEU A 360 -0.71 -18.59 -2.91
N ASP A 361 -0.65 -17.35 -3.39
CA ASP A 361 0.01 -16.98 -4.64
C ASP A 361 1.49 -16.73 -4.38
N LEU A 362 2.35 -17.39 -5.15
CA LEU A 362 3.79 -17.20 -5.15
C LEU A 362 4.20 -16.54 -6.47
N VAL A 363 4.45 -15.23 -6.42
CA VAL A 363 4.99 -14.51 -7.58
C VAL A 363 6.50 -14.62 -7.55
N LEU A 364 7.09 -15.26 -8.56
CA LEU A 364 8.53 -15.43 -8.68
C LEU A 364 9.18 -14.09 -9.01
N ARG A 365 10.23 -13.73 -8.27
CA ARG A 365 10.97 -12.47 -8.42
C ARG A 365 12.44 -12.74 -8.63
N ASP A 366 13.06 -11.86 -9.42
CA ASP A 366 14.48 -11.82 -9.69
C ASP A 366 14.90 -10.34 -9.75
N ASN A 367 15.99 -10.00 -9.05
CA ASN A 367 16.51 -8.64 -8.94
C ASN A 367 17.84 -8.39 -9.66
N HIS A 368 18.30 -9.32 -10.49
CA HIS A 368 19.55 -9.16 -11.21
C HIS A 368 19.48 -8.00 -12.21
N THR A 369 20.65 -7.46 -12.52
CA THR A 369 20.83 -6.31 -13.41
C THR A 369 21.76 -6.70 -14.55
N SER A 370 21.64 -6.03 -15.70
CA SER A 370 22.56 -6.16 -16.82
C SER A 370 23.10 -4.79 -17.25
N GLU A 371 24.06 -4.76 -18.17
CA GLU A 371 24.51 -3.48 -18.77
C GLU A 371 23.38 -2.77 -19.52
N GLU A 372 22.48 -3.53 -20.14
CA GLU A 372 21.30 -3.01 -20.85
C GLU A 372 20.21 -2.55 -19.87
N HIS A 373 20.05 -3.25 -18.75
CA HIS A 373 19.04 -2.97 -17.72
C HIS A 373 19.69 -2.77 -16.34
N PRO A 374 20.34 -1.61 -16.10
CA PRO A 374 20.99 -1.32 -14.83
C PRO A 374 20.01 -1.14 -13.67
N ASP A 375 18.76 -0.78 -13.97
CA ASP A 375 17.68 -0.65 -12.99
C ASP A 375 17.03 -2.02 -12.65
N GLY A 376 17.48 -3.11 -13.29
CA GLY A 376 16.95 -4.48 -13.11
C GLY A 376 16.42 -5.05 -14.42
N VAL A 377 16.76 -6.30 -14.73
CA VAL A 377 16.26 -6.99 -15.94
C VAL A 377 14.75 -7.19 -15.88
N TYR A 378 14.23 -7.51 -14.70
CA TYR A 378 12.80 -7.69 -14.43
C TYR A 378 12.19 -6.47 -13.69
N HIS A 379 12.41 -5.29 -14.25
CA HIS A 379 11.93 -4.00 -13.77
C HIS A 379 11.38 -3.17 -14.95
N PRO A 380 10.49 -2.18 -14.76
CA PRO A 380 10.00 -1.34 -15.87
C PRO A 380 11.11 -0.72 -16.73
N HIS A 381 11.05 -1.01 -18.03
CA HIS A 381 12.05 -0.56 -19.00
C HIS A 381 11.80 0.89 -19.46
N GLN A 382 12.80 1.48 -20.11
CA GLN A 382 12.85 2.92 -20.40
C GLN A 382 11.61 3.45 -21.16
N ASP A 383 11.02 2.64 -22.03
CA ASP A 383 9.86 3.00 -22.85
C ASP A 383 8.57 3.18 -22.04
N VAL A 384 8.47 2.58 -20.85
CA VAL A 384 7.28 2.71 -19.97
C VAL A 384 7.49 3.61 -18.75
N GLN A 385 8.75 4.00 -18.47
CA GLN A 385 9.13 4.83 -17.32
C GLN A 385 8.50 6.22 -17.30
N HIS A 386 7.96 6.70 -18.42
CA HIS A 386 7.22 7.96 -18.45
C HIS A 386 5.93 7.91 -17.61
N ILE A 387 5.27 6.74 -17.53
CA ILE A 387 4.11 6.51 -16.65
C ILE A 387 4.55 5.96 -15.29
N LYS A 388 5.34 4.88 -15.28
CA LYS A 388 5.72 4.17 -14.05
C LYS A 388 7.20 3.80 -14.10
N LYS A 389 8.00 4.44 -13.25
CA LYS A 389 9.45 4.19 -13.14
C LYS A 389 9.82 3.46 -11.85
N GLU A 390 9.06 3.67 -10.80
CA GLU A 390 9.36 3.11 -9.49
C GLU A 390 9.12 1.60 -9.47
N ASN A 391 9.75 0.93 -8.50
CA ASN A 391 9.65 -0.52 -8.31
C ASN A 391 8.20 -1.00 -8.24
N ILE A 392 7.99 -2.25 -8.69
CA ILE A 392 6.69 -2.93 -8.65
C ILE A 392 6.55 -3.65 -7.31
N GLY A 393 5.81 -3.03 -6.40
CA GLY A 393 5.49 -3.56 -5.08
C GLY A 393 4.33 -4.54 -5.11
N LEU A 394 4.02 -5.11 -3.95
CA LEU A 394 2.95 -6.11 -3.75
C LEU A 394 1.62 -5.70 -4.40
N ILE A 395 1.23 -4.43 -4.26
CA ILE A 395 -0.07 -3.94 -4.73
C ILE A 395 -0.11 -3.89 -6.27
N GLU A 396 0.97 -3.39 -6.89
CA GLU A 396 1.08 -3.38 -8.35
C GLU A 396 1.18 -4.79 -8.93
N VAL A 397 1.91 -5.70 -8.27
CA VAL A 397 1.99 -7.12 -8.65
C VAL A 397 0.60 -7.73 -8.81
N MET A 398 -0.34 -7.38 -7.93
CA MET A 398 -1.71 -7.89 -7.96
C MET A 398 -2.62 -7.18 -8.97
N GLY A 399 -2.14 -6.13 -9.67
CA GLY A 399 -2.85 -5.47 -10.76
C GLY A 399 -3.46 -4.09 -10.42
N LEU A 400 -3.08 -3.47 -9.31
CA LEU A 400 -3.46 -2.09 -8.98
C LEU A 400 -2.27 -1.15 -9.14
N ALA A 401 -2.23 -0.36 -10.21
CA ALA A 401 -1.18 0.63 -10.44
C ALA A 401 -1.30 1.81 -9.48
N ILE A 402 -0.24 2.09 -8.73
CA ILE A 402 -0.12 3.31 -7.92
C ILE A 402 0.73 4.33 -8.68
N LEU A 403 0.06 5.31 -9.27
CA LEU A 403 0.68 6.32 -10.12
C LEU A 403 0.90 7.66 -9.41
N PRO A 404 1.96 8.42 -9.76
CA PRO A 404 2.32 9.65 -9.07
C PRO A 404 1.39 10.83 -9.40
N PRO A 405 1.21 11.80 -8.48
CA PRO A 405 0.35 12.98 -8.66
C PRO A 405 0.54 13.74 -9.97
N ARG A 406 1.79 13.88 -10.42
CA ARG A 406 2.17 14.61 -11.65
C ARG A 406 1.38 14.17 -12.89
N LEU A 407 1.02 12.88 -12.98
CA LEU A 407 0.33 12.35 -14.15
C LEU A 407 -1.05 12.95 -14.34
N LYS A 408 -1.70 13.50 -13.29
CA LYS A 408 -2.99 14.17 -13.47
C LYS A 408 -2.88 15.31 -14.49
N GLU A 409 -1.90 16.19 -14.34
CA GLU A 409 -1.72 17.35 -15.22
C GLU A 409 -1.05 16.94 -16.53
N GLU A 410 -0.06 16.04 -16.48
CA GLU A 410 0.64 15.58 -17.67
C GLU A 410 -0.28 14.84 -18.66
N LEU A 411 -1.20 14.01 -18.16
CA LEU A 411 -2.18 13.32 -19.01
C LEU A 411 -3.18 14.30 -19.65
N GLN A 412 -3.57 15.37 -18.95
CA GLN A 412 -4.41 16.42 -19.54
C GLN A 412 -3.71 17.15 -20.69
N GLU A 413 -2.40 17.37 -20.58
CA GLU A 413 -1.63 17.95 -21.69
C GLU A 413 -1.56 16.99 -22.89
N VAL A 414 -1.47 15.68 -22.65
CA VAL A 414 -1.54 14.67 -23.72
C VAL A 414 -2.94 14.67 -24.38
N GLU A 415 -4.03 14.79 -23.61
CA GLU A 415 -5.38 14.92 -24.17
C GLU A 415 -5.48 16.14 -25.12
N LYS A 416 -4.96 17.30 -24.71
CA LYS A 416 -4.92 18.52 -25.56
C LYS A 416 -4.16 18.28 -26.87
N TYR A 417 -3.02 17.60 -26.82
CA TYR A 417 -2.24 17.23 -28.01
C TYR A 417 -3.05 16.36 -28.98
N LEU A 418 -3.77 15.36 -28.47
CA LEU A 418 -4.60 14.47 -29.28
C LEU A 418 -5.70 15.26 -29.99
N LEU A 419 -6.33 16.21 -29.30
CA LEU A 419 -7.37 17.09 -29.85
C LEU A 419 -6.85 18.20 -30.78
N GLY A 420 -5.53 18.31 -30.97
CA GLY A 420 -4.94 19.38 -31.78
C GLY A 420 -5.03 20.77 -31.15
N GLN A 421 -5.21 20.84 -29.83
CA GLN A 421 -5.23 22.08 -29.06
C GLN A 421 -3.81 22.51 -28.68
N GLU A 422 -3.64 23.74 -28.20
CA GLU A 422 -2.38 24.17 -27.58
C GLU A 422 -2.08 23.32 -26.34
N HIS A 423 -0.86 22.79 -26.25
CA HIS A 423 -0.46 21.84 -25.22
C HIS A 423 0.98 22.09 -24.74
N LYS A 424 1.31 21.55 -23.58
CA LYS A 424 2.64 21.56 -22.97
C LYS A 424 3.10 20.14 -22.60
N VAL A 425 2.74 19.15 -23.41
CA VAL A 425 3.20 17.76 -23.28
C VAL A 425 4.71 17.71 -23.04
N ALA A 426 5.12 17.07 -21.95
CA ALA A 426 6.54 16.87 -21.64
C ALA A 426 7.21 15.99 -22.70
N ASP A 427 8.49 16.24 -22.98
CA ASP A 427 9.21 15.58 -24.08
C ASP A 427 9.17 14.04 -23.99
N TYR A 428 9.25 13.50 -22.77
CA TYR A 428 9.22 12.06 -22.51
C TYR A 428 7.84 11.41 -22.72
N HIS A 429 6.78 12.19 -22.98
CA HIS A 429 5.46 11.69 -23.37
C HIS A 429 5.17 11.84 -24.87
N LEU A 430 5.98 12.60 -25.61
CA LEU A 430 5.64 13.00 -26.98
C LEU A 430 5.53 11.81 -27.94
N ASP A 431 6.43 10.85 -27.88
CA ASP A 431 6.42 9.71 -28.80
C ASP A 431 5.24 8.78 -28.51
N TRP A 432 4.91 8.58 -27.23
CA TRP A 432 3.69 7.89 -26.81
C TRP A 432 2.43 8.62 -27.29
N ALA A 433 2.37 9.94 -27.12
CA ALA A 433 1.24 10.76 -27.57
C ALA A 433 1.04 10.71 -29.09
N LYS A 434 2.13 10.76 -29.87
CA LYS A 434 2.10 10.58 -31.34
C LYS A 434 1.57 9.21 -31.71
N GLN A 435 2.02 8.15 -31.04
CA GLN A 435 1.58 6.79 -31.30
C GLN A 435 0.07 6.62 -31.03
N ILE A 436 -0.43 7.20 -29.94
CA ILE A 436 -1.87 7.20 -29.64
C ILE A 436 -2.63 7.93 -30.75
N LYS A 437 -2.17 9.10 -31.18
CA LYS A 437 -2.81 9.88 -32.25
C LYS A 437 -2.85 9.15 -33.60
N ILE A 438 -1.81 8.39 -33.92
CA ILE A 438 -1.76 7.54 -35.12
C ILE A 438 -2.75 6.38 -35.02
N THR A 439 -2.88 5.79 -33.83
CA THR A 439 -3.75 4.63 -33.59
C THR A 439 -5.23 5.02 -33.47
N HIS A 440 -5.50 6.25 -33.01
CA HIS A 440 -6.83 6.82 -32.81
C HIS A 440 -7.01 8.14 -33.58
N PRO A 441 -6.97 8.14 -34.93
CA PRO A 441 -7.18 9.34 -35.73
C PRO A 441 -8.59 9.94 -35.56
N GLU A 442 -9.54 9.15 -35.05
CA GLU A 442 -10.93 9.51 -34.79
C GLU A 442 -11.16 10.23 -33.45
N VAL A 443 -10.10 10.48 -32.66
CA VAL A 443 -10.21 11.05 -31.31
C VAL A 443 -11.02 12.35 -31.28
N THR A 444 -11.96 12.42 -30.33
CA THR A 444 -12.84 13.57 -30.09
C THR A 444 -12.77 14.01 -28.63
N ALA A 445 -13.33 15.18 -28.31
CA ALA A 445 -13.38 15.69 -26.95
C ALA A 445 -14.14 14.74 -25.99
N GLU A 446 -15.12 14.00 -26.51
CA GLU A 446 -15.93 13.05 -25.74
C GLU A 446 -15.22 11.72 -25.50
N THR A 447 -14.25 11.34 -26.34
CA THR A 447 -13.60 10.01 -26.33
C THR A 447 -12.17 10.05 -25.80
N VAL A 448 -11.51 11.20 -25.83
CA VAL A 448 -10.09 11.36 -25.52
C VAL A 448 -9.70 10.80 -24.15
N THR A 449 -10.48 11.07 -23.11
CA THR A 449 -10.16 10.61 -21.75
C THR A 449 -10.19 9.08 -21.65
N GLY A 450 -11.18 8.42 -22.27
CA GLY A 450 -11.23 6.96 -22.30
C GLY A 450 -10.06 6.35 -23.07
N ILE A 451 -9.65 6.96 -24.19
CA ILE A 451 -8.48 6.54 -24.97
C ILE A 451 -7.19 6.66 -24.14
N ILE A 452 -7.00 7.78 -23.44
CA ILE A 452 -5.83 7.97 -22.56
C ILE A 452 -5.83 6.99 -21.40
N GLN A 453 -6.96 6.78 -20.72
CA GLN A 453 -7.08 5.79 -19.65
C GLN A 453 -6.76 4.37 -20.15
N GLY A 454 -7.26 4.01 -21.35
CA GLY A 454 -6.92 2.77 -22.03
C GLY A 454 -5.41 2.63 -22.29
N ALA A 455 -4.80 3.68 -22.84
CA ALA A 455 -3.37 3.70 -23.14
C ALA A 455 -2.49 3.62 -21.88
N VAL A 456 -2.87 4.29 -20.79
CA VAL A 456 -2.20 4.17 -19.47
C VAL A 456 -2.30 2.74 -18.95
N GLY A 457 -3.47 2.11 -19.09
CA GLY A 457 -3.68 0.69 -18.78
C GLY A 457 -2.74 -0.25 -19.52
N ASN A 458 -2.61 -0.04 -20.82
CA ASN A 458 -1.71 -0.84 -21.67
C ASN A 458 -0.25 -0.67 -21.26
N VAL A 459 0.18 0.56 -20.92
CA VAL A 459 1.52 0.83 -20.40
C VAL A 459 1.72 0.08 -19.08
N PHE A 460 0.74 0.10 -18.17
CA PHE A 460 0.85 -0.63 -16.90
C PHE A 460 0.87 -2.16 -17.08
N ALA A 461 0.08 -2.71 -18.00
CA ALA A 461 0.18 -4.14 -18.34
C ALA A 461 1.58 -4.50 -18.86
N ARG A 462 2.16 -3.65 -19.72
CA ARG A 462 3.53 -3.80 -20.22
C ARG A 462 4.59 -3.74 -19.11
N VAL A 463 4.44 -2.80 -18.17
CA VAL A 463 5.26 -2.68 -16.94
C VAL A 463 5.28 -4.00 -16.16
N LEU A 464 4.13 -4.68 -16.02
CA LEU A 464 4.07 -5.98 -15.34
C LEU A 464 4.71 -7.10 -16.16
N GLU A 465 4.66 -7.04 -17.50
CA GLU A 465 5.33 -8.01 -18.38
C GLU A 465 6.86 -7.88 -18.32
N ASP A 466 7.37 -6.66 -18.15
CA ASP A 466 8.80 -6.44 -17.89
C ASP A 466 9.20 -7.11 -16.57
N ALA A 467 8.39 -6.93 -15.53
CA ALA A 467 8.61 -7.50 -14.20
C ALA A 467 8.41 -9.03 -14.09
N GLY A 468 7.78 -9.68 -15.09
CA GLY A 468 7.62 -11.13 -15.13
C GLY A 468 8.91 -11.86 -15.51
N VAL A 469 9.36 -12.80 -14.66
CA VAL A 469 10.61 -13.55 -14.90
C VAL A 469 10.51 -14.51 -16.08
N TYR A 470 9.40 -15.23 -16.20
CA TYR A 470 9.02 -15.96 -17.40
C TYR A 470 8.09 -15.12 -18.26
N LYS A 471 8.50 -14.84 -19.49
CA LYS A 471 7.67 -14.09 -20.45
C LYS A 471 6.46 -14.91 -20.88
N THR A 472 5.40 -14.23 -21.28
CA THR A 472 4.12 -14.87 -21.64
C THR A 472 4.11 -15.46 -23.06
N ASP A 473 5.24 -15.41 -23.76
CA ASP A 473 5.43 -16.08 -25.06
C ASP A 473 5.67 -17.60 -24.92
N VAL A 474 5.72 -18.30 -26.05
CA VAL A 474 5.89 -19.76 -26.10
C VAL A 474 7.17 -20.23 -25.41
N THR A 475 8.26 -19.47 -25.53
CA THR A 475 9.56 -19.82 -24.95
C THR A 475 9.54 -19.69 -23.43
N GLY A 476 9.02 -18.56 -22.93
CA GLY A 476 8.89 -18.29 -21.50
C GLY A 476 7.92 -19.27 -20.81
N GLN A 477 6.78 -19.57 -21.43
CA GLN A 477 5.84 -20.57 -20.91
C GLN A 477 6.45 -21.97 -20.86
N ALA A 478 7.20 -22.38 -21.90
CA ALA A 478 7.91 -23.65 -21.88
C ALA A 478 8.99 -23.70 -20.78
N ALA A 479 9.68 -22.58 -20.53
CA ALA A 479 10.67 -22.48 -19.47
C ALA A 479 10.04 -22.51 -18.07
N PHE A 480 8.90 -21.85 -17.88
CA PHE A 480 8.19 -21.89 -16.61
C PHE A 480 7.76 -23.31 -16.25
N LYS A 481 7.27 -24.09 -17.22
CA LYS A 481 6.95 -25.51 -17.05
C LYS A 481 8.17 -26.35 -16.69
N ARG A 482 9.35 -26.07 -17.25
CA ARG A 482 10.58 -26.78 -16.87
C ARG A 482 10.92 -26.55 -15.40
N PHE A 483 10.80 -25.31 -14.92
CA PHE A 483 10.98 -25.02 -13.50
C PHE A 483 9.95 -25.76 -12.64
N ILE A 484 8.66 -25.65 -12.96
CA ILE A 484 7.61 -26.37 -12.21
C ILE A 484 7.88 -27.88 -12.18
N ALA A 485 8.29 -28.46 -13.32
CA ALA A 485 8.64 -29.87 -13.39
C ALA A 485 9.87 -30.23 -12.53
N SER A 486 10.87 -29.33 -12.43
CA SER A 486 12.07 -29.54 -11.60
C SER A 486 11.74 -29.57 -10.10
N VAL A 487 10.68 -28.89 -9.66
CA VAL A 487 10.16 -28.97 -8.29
C VAL A 487 9.48 -30.32 -8.01
N GLY A 488 8.99 -31.01 -9.04
CA GLY A 488 8.49 -32.39 -8.97
C GLY A 488 6.97 -32.51 -9.02
N ILE A 489 6.41 -32.27 -10.20
CA ILE A 489 5.01 -32.58 -10.54
C ILE A 489 4.81 -34.09 -10.75
N LYS A 490 3.56 -34.55 -10.64
CA LYS A 490 3.16 -35.94 -10.89
C LYS A 490 3.09 -36.32 -12.35
#